data_AF-A0A7X3QPU4-F1
#
_entry.id   AF-A0A7X3QPU4-F1
#
_cell.length_a   1.000
_cell.length_b   1.000
_cell.length_c   1.000
_cell.angle_alpha   90.00
_cell.angle_beta   90.00
_cell.angle_gamma   90.00
#
_symmetry.space_group_name_H-M   'P 1'
#
loop_
_entity.id
_entity.type
_entity.pdbx_description
1 polymer ?
#
loop_
_entity_poly.entity_id
_entity_poly.type
_entity_poly.pdbx_seq_one_letter_code
_entity_poly.pdbx_strand_id
1 'polypeptide(L)'
;MRLADYQSHLPGDLATLLKINISWQHYYPACSTSPWQLDGVVHALKEDGYSDLIPAHNGTVVVDPVEGALKNKHEAVEQKHGLESVFLDFPPAKWVDFKPKAKMIALDDIYPEGFQVPELFFGKNIIHLPTMKTHVFTTITGAMKNAFGGLLNRKRHWTHSVIHETLVDLLSIQKEIHPGIFAVTDGTFVGDGPGPRAMRWHVKNVILAGADQVAVDAVSAKMMGFDPMSIKFIRLAHEMGLGAGEMQDIEIVGEDISDIDWKMGGAENTFASKGQKLIYWGPLKPIDNLLLSSHIAQSYLVGSHLNHTT
;
A
#
# COMPACT_ATOMS: atom_id res chain seq x y z
N MET A 1 5.95 5.06 16.96
CA MET A 1 4.84 6.03 16.77
C MET A 1 5.08 7.29 17.58
N ARG A 2 5.14 7.24 18.93
CA ARG A 2 5.36 8.42 19.79
C ARG A 2 6.61 9.25 19.43
N LEU A 3 7.72 8.62 19.01
CA LEU A 3 8.91 9.33 18.52
C LEU A 3 8.62 10.22 17.31
N ALA A 4 7.74 9.79 16.41
CA ALA A 4 7.33 10.52 15.22
C ALA A 4 6.08 11.40 15.46
N ASP A 5 5.85 11.76 16.74
CA ASP A 5 4.80 12.67 17.20
C ASP A 5 3.41 12.44 16.57
N TYR A 6 3.01 11.18 16.46
CA TYR A 6 1.81 10.84 15.67
C TYR A 6 0.51 11.52 16.15
N GLN A 7 0.41 11.92 17.42
CA GLN A 7 -0.77 12.56 18.00
C GLN A 7 -0.99 13.98 17.46
N SER A 8 0.07 14.68 17.02
CA SER A 8 -0.07 15.99 16.36
C SER A 8 -0.58 15.87 14.92
N HIS A 9 -0.51 14.68 14.34
CA HIS A 9 -0.94 14.39 12.98
C HIS A 9 -2.28 13.62 12.89
N LEU A 10 -2.74 13.06 14.00
CA LEU A 10 -3.95 12.24 14.08
C LEU A 10 -4.88 12.81 15.16
N PRO A 11 -5.84 13.69 14.81
CA PRO A 11 -6.83 14.21 15.76
C PRO A 11 -7.50 13.10 16.58
N GLY A 12 -7.38 13.14 17.91
CA GLY A 12 -7.82 12.06 18.81
C GLY A 12 -9.34 11.92 18.97
N ASP A 13 -10.10 12.93 18.55
CA ASP A 13 -11.57 12.96 18.57
C ASP A 13 -12.20 12.33 17.32
N LEU A 14 -11.39 11.96 16.32
CA LEU A 14 -11.85 11.37 15.08
C LEU A 14 -11.59 9.86 15.02
N ALA A 15 -12.51 9.14 14.38
CA ALA A 15 -12.33 7.73 14.08
C ALA A 15 -11.06 7.50 13.24
N THR A 16 -10.36 6.40 13.50
CA THR A 16 -9.09 6.06 12.86
C THR A 16 -9.16 4.73 12.12
N LEU A 17 -9.02 4.80 10.80
CA LEU A 17 -8.96 3.64 9.93
C LEU A 17 -7.58 2.98 10.01
N LEU A 18 -7.54 1.68 10.20
CA LEU A 18 -6.30 0.90 10.14
C LEU A 18 -6.26 0.19 8.78
N LYS A 19 -5.57 0.78 7.81
CA LYS A 19 -5.47 0.24 6.46
C LYS A 19 -4.48 -0.92 6.41
N ILE A 20 -5.01 -2.11 6.61
CA ILE A 20 -4.28 -3.39 6.60
C ILE A 20 -3.95 -3.78 5.14
N ASN A 21 -2.73 -4.24 4.93
CA ASN A 21 -2.21 -4.73 3.64
C ASN A 21 -2.35 -6.25 3.56
N ILE A 22 -3.22 -6.74 2.68
CA ILE A 22 -3.30 -8.17 2.32
C ILE A 22 -2.82 -8.31 0.87
N SER A 23 -1.58 -8.77 0.70
CA SER A 23 -1.04 -9.08 -0.63
C SER A 23 -1.26 -10.54 -1.05
N TRP A 24 -1.46 -11.43 -0.07
CA TRP A 24 -1.76 -12.84 -0.26
C TRP A 24 -2.55 -13.39 0.93
N GLN A 25 -3.47 -14.32 0.68
CA GLN A 25 -4.23 -14.96 1.76
C GLN A 25 -3.36 -15.87 2.64
N HIS A 26 -2.22 -16.36 2.16
CA HIS A 26 -1.33 -17.16 2.99
C HIS A 26 -0.35 -16.27 3.74
N TYR A 27 -0.14 -16.57 5.03
CA TYR A 27 0.93 -15.94 5.78
C TYR A 27 2.27 -16.27 5.12
N TYR A 28 2.99 -15.22 4.74
CA TYR A 28 4.33 -15.30 4.21
C TYR A 28 5.12 -14.06 4.67
N PRO A 29 6.36 -14.20 5.18
CA PRO A 29 7.12 -13.06 5.68
C PRO A 29 7.25 -11.92 4.66
N ALA A 30 7.17 -10.68 5.16
CA ALA A 30 7.16 -9.45 4.37
C ALA A 30 6.00 -9.31 3.35
N CYS A 31 5.05 -10.24 3.27
CA CYS A 31 3.99 -10.21 2.25
C CYS A 31 2.80 -9.33 2.65
N SER A 32 2.20 -9.58 3.81
CA SER A 32 1.02 -8.86 4.32
C SER A 32 1.37 -8.21 5.65
N THR A 33 0.57 -7.24 6.12
CA THR A 33 0.68 -6.66 7.47
C THR A 33 0.91 -7.77 8.49
N SER A 34 1.90 -7.63 9.36
CA SER A 34 2.16 -8.64 10.37
C SER A 34 1.23 -8.48 11.57
N PRO A 35 0.86 -9.57 12.26
CA PRO A 35 -0.03 -9.47 13.41
C PRO A 35 0.59 -8.65 14.55
N TRP A 36 1.92 -8.67 14.74
CA TRP A 36 2.58 -7.85 15.75
C TRP A 36 2.62 -6.36 15.40
N GLN A 37 2.73 -6.01 14.11
CA GLN A 37 2.60 -4.62 13.67
C GLN A 37 1.20 -4.09 13.99
N LEU A 38 0.16 -4.85 13.61
CA LEU A 38 -1.22 -4.48 13.91
C LEU A 38 -1.48 -4.38 15.43
N ASP A 39 -1.04 -5.39 16.19
CA ASP A 39 -1.22 -5.45 17.65
C ASP A 39 -0.54 -4.27 18.35
N GLY A 40 0.71 -3.97 17.97
CA GLY A 40 1.48 -2.87 18.54
C GLY A 40 0.88 -1.50 18.23
N VAL A 41 0.38 -1.29 17.00
CA VAL A 41 -0.29 -0.03 16.62
C VAL A 41 -1.60 0.14 17.38
N VAL A 42 -2.45 -0.88 17.41
CA VAL A 42 -3.72 -0.83 18.15
C VAL A 42 -3.50 -0.58 19.63
N HIS A 43 -2.51 -1.26 20.22
CA HIS A 43 -2.16 -1.08 21.62
C HIS A 43 -1.74 0.36 21.92
N ALA A 44 -0.79 0.92 21.14
CA ALA A 44 -0.33 2.29 21.33
C ALA A 44 -1.46 3.33 21.18
N LEU A 45 -2.32 3.17 20.18
CA LEU A 45 -3.47 4.05 19.97
C LEU A 45 -4.42 4.04 21.16
N LYS A 46 -4.75 2.85 21.68
CA LYS A 46 -5.66 2.73 22.83
C LYS A 46 -5.07 3.30 24.11
N GLU A 47 -3.78 3.05 24.37
CA GLU A 47 -3.08 3.64 25.52
C GLU A 47 -3.12 5.17 25.50
N ASP A 48 -3.03 5.76 24.31
CA ASP A 48 -3.00 7.21 24.11
C ASP A 48 -4.41 7.81 23.87
N GLY A 49 -5.48 7.03 24.08
CA GLY A 49 -6.86 7.50 24.15
C GLY A 49 -7.69 7.43 22.88
N TYR A 50 -7.21 6.83 21.79
CA TYR A 50 -7.99 6.61 20.59
C TYR A 50 -8.97 5.44 20.79
N SER A 51 -10.27 5.73 20.79
CA SER A 51 -11.31 4.74 21.10
C SER A 51 -12.04 4.18 19.88
N ASP A 52 -12.10 4.92 18.77
CA ASP A 52 -12.80 4.51 17.55
C ASP A 52 -11.79 4.08 16.48
N LEU A 53 -11.42 2.80 16.52
CA LEU A 53 -10.44 2.18 15.62
C LEU A 53 -11.14 1.20 14.68
N ILE A 54 -10.95 1.38 13.38
CA ILE A 54 -11.67 0.63 12.35
C ILE A 54 -10.66 -0.10 11.43
N PRO A 55 -10.41 -1.40 11.65
CA PRO A 55 -9.65 -2.22 10.71
C PRO A 55 -10.30 -2.25 9.32
N ALA A 56 -9.55 -1.85 8.30
CA ALA A 56 -10.04 -1.71 6.93
C ALA A 56 -9.30 -2.64 5.96
N HIS A 57 -9.97 -3.73 5.60
CA HIS A 57 -9.48 -4.77 4.70
C HIS A 57 -9.96 -4.54 3.27
N ASN A 58 -9.14 -4.96 2.30
CA ASN A 58 -9.55 -5.02 0.90
C ASN A 58 -8.91 -6.23 0.22
N GLY A 59 -9.59 -6.74 -0.78
CA GLY A 59 -9.16 -7.84 -1.61
C GLY A 59 -8.37 -7.39 -2.84
N THR A 60 -8.01 -8.38 -3.63
CA THR A 60 -7.59 -8.20 -5.02
C THR A 60 -8.36 -9.19 -5.88
N VAL A 61 -8.21 -9.14 -7.20
CA VAL A 61 -8.89 -10.10 -8.09
C VAL A 61 -8.55 -11.57 -7.80
N VAL A 62 -7.44 -11.84 -7.10
CA VAL A 62 -7.01 -13.20 -6.75
C VAL A 62 -6.84 -13.41 -5.25
N VAL A 63 -7.32 -12.47 -4.42
CA VAL A 63 -7.20 -12.55 -2.95
C VAL A 63 -8.52 -12.17 -2.33
N ASP A 64 -9.12 -13.13 -1.63
CA ASP A 64 -10.26 -12.91 -0.75
C ASP A 64 -9.78 -12.23 0.54
N PRO A 65 -10.34 -11.06 0.91
CA PRO A 65 -9.87 -10.35 2.09
C PRO A 65 -10.33 -10.97 3.41
N VAL A 66 -11.46 -11.70 3.45
CA VAL A 66 -11.93 -12.43 4.66
C VAL A 66 -11.00 -13.58 4.95
N GLU A 67 -10.72 -14.39 3.93
CA GLU A 67 -9.75 -15.49 4.03
C GLU A 67 -8.37 -14.94 4.41
N GLY A 68 -7.97 -13.82 3.81
CA GLY A 68 -6.71 -13.15 4.10
C GLY A 68 -6.60 -12.66 5.55
N ALA A 69 -7.64 -12.02 6.09
CA ALA A 69 -7.66 -11.55 7.48
C ALA A 69 -7.51 -12.72 8.47
N LEU A 70 -8.21 -13.84 8.21
CA LEU A 70 -8.13 -15.05 9.03
C LEU A 70 -6.75 -15.71 8.96
N LYS A 71 -6.25 -15.97 7.75
CA LYS A 71 -5.01 -16.74 7.54
C LYS A 71 -3.73 -15.96 7.86
N ASN A 72 -3.75 -14.63 7.74
CA ASN A 72 -2.65 -13.75 8.19
C ASN A 72 -2.75 -13.36 9.68
N LYS A 73 -3.75 -13.87 10.41
CA LYS A 73 -3.95 -13.65 11.85
C LYS A 73 -4.34 -12.21 12.22
N HIS A 74 -4.85 -11.42 11.28
CA HIS A 74 -5.38 -10.08 11.57
C HIS A 74 -6.62 -10.17 12.45
N GLU A 75 -7.54 -11.08 12.11
CA GLU A 75 -8.78 -11.29 12.87
C GLU A 75 -8.51 -11.66 14.34
N ALA A 76 -7.45 -12.43 14.61
CA ALA A 76 -7.08 -12.78 15.99
C ALA A 76 -6.64 -11.55 16.81
N VAL A 77 -5.95 -10.60 16.18
CA VAL A 77 -5.55 -9.34 16.81
C VAL A 77 -6.76 -8.43 17.00
N GLU A 78 -7.62 -8.33 15.99
CA GLU A 78 -8.85 -7.53 16.03
C GLU A 78 -9.77 -8.02 17.16
N GLN A 79 -10.00 -9.33 17.27
CA GLN A 79 -10.77 -9.94 18.35
C GLN A 79 -10.15 -9.72 19.73
N LYS A 80 -8.82 -9.88 19.86
CA LYS A 80 -8.08 -9.58 21.10
C LYS A 80 -8.34 -8.15 21.57
N HIS A 81 -8.50 -7.22 20.64
CA HIS A 81 -8.77 -5.81 20.91
C HIS A 81 -10.25 -5.43 20.82
N GLY A 82 -11.17 -6.36 20.59
CA GLY A 82 -12.59 -6.05 20.44
C GLY A 82 -12.89 -5.06 19.30
N LEU A 83 -12.15 -5.14 18.19
CA LEU A 83 -12.36 -4.32 17.00
C LEU A 83 -13.23 -5.05 15.97
N GLU A 84 -14.08 -4.31 15.27
CA GLU A 84 -14.90 -4.83 14.18
C GLU A 84 -14.30 -4.42 12.82
N SER A 85 -13.97 -5.43 12.01
CA SER A 85 -13.40 -5.25 10.68
C SER A 85 -14.41 -4.79 9.64
N VAL A 86 -14.01 -3.87 8.78
CA VAL A 86 -14.72 -3.53 7.56
C VAL A 86 -13.97 -4.08 6.35
N PHE A 87 -14.70 -4.72 5.46
CA PHE A 87 -14.19 -5.20 4.18
C PHE A 87 -14.75 -4.33 3.06
N LEU A 88 -13.87 -3.68 2.30
CA LEU A 88 -14.28 -2.64 1.34
C LEU A 88 -14.89 -3.19 0.05
N ASP A 89 -14.72 -4.48 -0.23
CA ASP A 89 -15.13 -5.11 -1.50
C ASP A 89 -16.61 -5.56 -1.51
N PHE A 90 -17.28 -5.63 -0.36
CA PHE A 90 -18.64 -6.14 -0.26
C PHE A 90 -19.49 -5.37 0.77
N PRO A 91 -20.84 -5.49 0.70
CA PRO A 91 -21.73 -4.84 1.65
C PRO A 91 -21.38 -5.16 3.12
N PRO A 92 -21.54 -4.21 4.05
CA PRO A 92 -22.24 -2.93 3.90
C PRO A 92 -21.37 -1.77 3.36
N ALA A 93 -20.13 -2.01 2.95
CA ALA A 93 -19.25 -0.96 2.43
C ALA A 93 -19.87 -0.30 1.19
N LYS A 94 -20.04 1.03 1.25
CA LYS A 94 -20.55 1.85 0.14
C LYS A 94 -19.42 2.63 -0.49
N TRP A 95 -19.51 2.75 -1.81
CA TRP A 95 -18.62 3.57 -2.61
C TRP A 95 -19.44 4.70 -3.22
N VAL A 96 -18.95 5.93 -3.08
CA VAL A 96 -19.63 7.15 -3.53
C VAL A 96 -18.80 7.84 -4.58
N ASP A 97 -19.46 8.49 -5.53
CA ASP A 97 -18.80 9.25 -6.58
C ASP A 97 -17.98 10.37 -5.96
N PHE A 98 -16.74 10.51 -6.42
CA PHE A 98 -15.81 11.48 -5.90
C PHE A 98 -15.21 12.30 -7.05
N LYS A 99 -15.16 13.61 -6.82
CA LYS A 99 -14.52 14.55 -7.73
C LYS A 99 -13.36 15.23 -6.99
N PRO A 100 -12.11 14.90 -7.32
CA PRO A 100 -10.95 15.53 -6.72
C PRO A 100 -10.95 17.06 -6.93
N LYS A 101 -10.46 17.80 -5.94
CA LYS A 101 -10.18 19.24 -6.08
C LYS A 101 -8.91 19.48 -6.89
N ALA A 102 -7.90 18.63 -6.71
CA ALA A 102 -6.66 18.67 -7.47
C ALA A 102 -6.85 18.08 -8.86
N LYS A 103 -6.07 18.57 -9.84
CA LYS A 103 -5.98 17.93 -11.16
C LYS A 103 -5.21 16.62 -11.03
N MET A 104 -5.75 15.52 -11.52
CA MET A 104 -5.10 14.22 -11.46
C MET A 104 -4.12 14.06 -12.63
N ILE A 105 -3.04 13.32 -12.41
CA ILE A 105 -2.01 13.02 -13.42
C ILE A 105 -2.50 11.92 -14.36
N ALA A 106 -3.17 10.89 -13.82
CA ALA A 106 -3.58 9.70 -14.56
C ALA A 106 -5.07 9.36 -14.38
N LEU A 107 -5.65 9.61 -13.20
CA LEU A 107 -7.03 9.17 -12.93
C LEU A 107 -8.07 9.86 -13.81
N ASP A 108 -7.87 11.13 -14.20
CA ASP A 108 -8.80 11.86 -15.07
C ASP A 108 -8.93 11.19 -16.47
N ASP A 109 -7.83 10.66 -17.01
CA ASP A 109 -7.81 9.99 -18.32
C ASP A 109 -8.37 8.55 -18.24
N ILE A 110 -8.13 7.84 -17.13
CA ILE A 110 -8.57 6.46 -16.94
C ILE A 110 -10.06 6.39 -16.58
N TYR A 111 -10.54 7.39 -15.85
CA TYR A 111 -11.91 7.50 -15.35
C TYR A 111 -12.56 8.80 -15.84
N PRO A 112 -12.79 8.96 -17.16
CA PRO A 112 -13.36 10.19 -17.72
C PRO A 112 -14.79 10.45 -17.23
N GLU A 113 -15.50 9.40 -16.78
CA GLU A 113 -16.83 9.47 -16.18
C GLU A 113 -16.79 9.68 -14.65
N GLY A 114 -15.60 9.83 -14.07
CA GLY A 114 -15.38 9.87 -12.62
C GLY A 114 -15.10 8.49 -12.02
N PHE A 115 -14.61 8.50 -10.78
CA PHE A 115 -14.35 7.30 -9.98
C PHE A 115 -15.00 7.43 -8.60
N GLN A 116 -15.04 6.32 -7.89
CA GLN A 116 -15.66 6.24 -6.57
C GLN A 116 -14.60 6.03 -5.51
N VAL A 117 -14.87 6.51 -4.30
CA VAL A 117 -14.08 6.22 -3.10
C VAL A 117 -15.00 5.66 -2.00
N PRO A 118 -14.48 4.92 -1.00
CA PRO A 118 -15.31 4.41 0.07
C PRO A 118 -15.93 5.55 0.89
N GLU A 119 -17.25 5.52 1.08
CA GLU A 119 -17.97 6.51 1.90
C GLU A 119 -17.41 6.57 3.33
N LEU A 120 -16.99 5.41 3.85
CA LEU A 120 -16.42 5.28 5.18
C LEU A 120 -15.17 6.14 5.40
N PHE A 121 -14.40 6.42 4.34
CA PHE A 121 -13.08 7.07 4.46
C PHE A 121 -13.16 8.55 4.80
N PHE A 122 -14.22 9.24 4.41
CA PHE A 122 -14.34 10.69 4.61
C PHE A 122 -14.36 11.06 6.10
N GLY A 123 -13.58 12.10 6.43
CA GLY A 123 -13.57 12.71 7.76
C GLY A 123 -12.96 11.84 8.86
N LYS A 124 -12.19 10.80 8.49
CA LYS A 124 -11.51 9.90 9.42
C LYS A 124 -10.02 9.94 9.23
N ASN A 125 -9.29 9.76 10.32
CA ASN A 125 -7.87 9.48 10.26
C ASN A 125 -7.62 8.16 9.54
N ILE A 126 -6.43 7.99 8.97
CA ILE A 126 -5.99 6.73 8.40
C ILE A 126 -4.53 6.41 8.78
N ILE A 127 -4.30 5.17 9.19
CA ILE A 127 -2.96 4.61 9.40
C ILE A 127 -2.72 3.49 8.42
N HIS A 128 -1.71 3.63 7.56
CA HIS A 128 -1.27 2.58 6.66
C HIS A 128 -0.34 1.61 7.37
N LEU A 129 -0.58 0.31 7.17
CA LEU A 129 0.22 -0.78 7.73
C LEU A 129 0.93 -1.60 6.63
N PRO A 130 1.77 -1.00 5.77
CA PRO A 130 2.48 -1.73 4.73
C PRO A 130 3.63 -2.57 5.31
N THR A 131 4.23 -3.38 4.44
CA THR A 131 5.49 -4.09 4.71
C THR A 131 6.58 -3.61 3.76
N MET A 132 7.83 -3.58 4.23
CA MET A 132 9.00 -3.29 3.40
C MET A 132 9.27 -4.45 2.45
N LYS A 133 9.11 -4.22 1.14
CA LYS A 133 9.39 -5.25 0.13
C LYS A 133 9.63 -4.66 -1.25
N THR A 134 10.36 -5.39 -2.08
CA THR A 134 10.48 -5.09 -3.51
C THR A 134 9.18 -5.38 -4.25
N HIS A 135 9.01 -4.75 -5.41
CA HIS A 135 7.85 -4.95 -6.27
C HIS A 135 8.20 -4.81 -7.75
N VAL A 136 7.70 -5.73 -8.58
CA VAL A 136 8.07 -5.85 -10.00
C VAL A 136 7.75 -4.61 -10.85
N PHE A 137 6.76 -3.79 -10.45
CA PHE A 137 6.30 -2.63 -11.22
C PHE A 137 6.71 -1.28 -10.65
N THR A 138 6.95 -1.21 -9.33
CA THR A 138 7.14 0.07 -8.63
C THR A 138 8.48 0.13 -7.90
N THR A 139 9.36 -0.85 -8.14
CA THR A 139 10.62 -1.10 -7.41
C THR A 139 10.39 -1.55 -5.97
N ILE A 140 9.61 -0.81 -5.20
CA ILE A 140 9.22 -1.14 -3.82
C ILE A 140 7.70 -1.14 -3.64
N THR A 141 7.24 -1.75 -2.55
CA THR A 141 5.94 -1.48 -1.92
C THR A 141 6.17 -0.67 -0.66
N GLY A 142 5.21 0.19 -0.33
CA GLY A 142 5.25 1.05 0.85
C GLY A 142 3.88 1.65 1.15
N ALA A 143 3.88 2.72 1.95
CA ALA A 143 2.70 3.42 2.42
C ALA A 143 1.86 3.98 1.26
N MET A 144 2.48 4.63 0.28
CA MET A 144 1.74 5.20 -0.87
C MET A 144 1.01 4.10 -1.66
N LYS A 145 1.67 2.95 -1.85
CA LYS A 145 1.09 1.82 -2.58
C LYS A 145 -0.03 1.12 -1.80
N ASN A 146 -0.02 1.17 -0.48
CA ASN A 146 -1.05 0.55 0.35
C ASN A 146 -2.44 1.18 0.12
N ALA A 147 -2.49 2.47 -0.19
CA ALA A 147 -3.72 3.18 -0.55
C ALA A 147 -4.42 2.63 -1.80
N PHE A 148 -3.65 2.04 -2.73
CA PHE A 148 -4.16 1.51 -4.01
C PHE A 148 -5.26 0.48 -3.83
N GLY A 149 -5.16 -0.38 -2.82
CA GLY A 149 -6.19 -1.38 -2.53
C GLY A 149 -7.46 -0.80 -1.91
N GLY A 150 -7.36 0.30 -1.18
CA GLY A 150 -8.47 0.91 -0.44
C GLY A 150 -9.27 1.94 -1.24
N LEU A 151 -8.66 2.58 -2.25
CA LEU A 151 -9.26 3.72 -2.95
C LEU A 151 -9.68 3.42 -4.39
N LEU A 152 -9.34 2.27 -4.96
CA LEU A 152 -9.71 1.90 -6.33
C LEU A 152 -10.34 0.51 -6.38
N ASN A 153 -11.63 0.45 -6.72
CA ASN A 153 -12.37 -0.81 -6.91
C ASN A 153 -12.59 -1.15 -8.41
N ARG A 154 -13.10 -0.21 -9.21
CA ARG A 154 -13.44 -0.38 -10.63
C ARG A 154 -12.23 -0.09 -11.50
N LYS A 155 -12.04 -0.84 -12.59
CA LYS A 155 -10.97 -0.63 -13.60
C LYS A 155 -9.54 -0.45 -13.05
N ARG A 156 -9.25 -0.84 -11.80
CA ARG A 156 -7.89 -0.75 -11.20
C ARG A 156 -6.79 -1.50 -11.98
N HIS A 157 -7.12 -2.42 -12.88
CA HIS A 157 -6.12 -3.05 -13.75
C HIS A 157 -5.54 -2.09 -14.79
N TRP A 158 -6.35 -1.15 -15.24
CA TRP A 158 -6.02 -0.18 -16.29
C TRP A 158 -4.99 0.84 -15.79
N THR A 159 -4.93 1.06 -14.48
CA THR A 159 -3.95 1.94 -13.84
C THR A 159 -2.56 1.30 -13.70
N HIS A 160 -2.40 -0.01 -13.94
CA HIS A 160 -1.09 -0.66 -13.76
C HIS A 160 -0.04 -0.14 -14.73
N SER A 161 -0.42 0.26 -15.95
CA SER A 161 0.49 0.83 -16.96
C SER A 161 1.00 2.23 -16.58
N VAL A 162 0.30 2.93 -15.69
CA VAL A 162 0.62 4.26 -15.16
C VAL A 162 0.59 4.27 -13.63
N ILE A 163 1.09 3.17 -13.04
CA ILE A 163 0.95 2.91 -11.60
C ILE A 163 1.61 4.01 -10.77
N HIS A 164 2.74 4.56 -11.22
CA HIS A 164 3.47 5.58 -10.47
C HIS A 164 2.64 6.86 -10.33
N GLU A 165 2.11 7.37 -11.43
CA GLU A 165 1.21 8.51 -11.48
C GLU A 165 -0.06 8.25 -10.66
N THR A 166 -0.61 7.05 -10.77
CA THR A 166 -1.78 6.65 -9.99
C THR A 166 -1.51 6.71 -8.49
N LEU A 167 -0.35 6.26 -8.00
CA LEU A 167 -0.03 6.35 -6.57
C LEU A 167 0.06 7.80 -6.07
N VAL A 168 0.51 8.72 -6.91
CA VAL A 168 0.58 10.15 -6.58
C VAL A 168 -0.82 10.78 -6.55
N ASP A 169 -1.68 10.42 -7.50
CA ASP A 169 -3.09 10.82 -7.49
C ASP A 169 -3.81 10.33 -6.23
N LEU A 170 -3.59 9.07 -5.85
CA LEU A 170 -4.16 8.51 -4.63
C LEU A 170 -3.66 9.22 -3.37
N LEU A 171 -2.39 9.61 -3.30
CA LEU A 171 -1.89 10.42 -2.18
C LEU A 171 -2.59 11.79 -2.11
N SER A 172 -2.83 12.43 -3.26
CA SER A 172 -3.56 13.70 -3.34
C SER A 172 -4.99 13.55 -2.82
N ILE A 173 -5.68 12.48 -3.21
CA ILE A 173 -7.04 12.16 -2.74
C ILE A 173 -7.04 11.92 -1.23
N GLN A 174 -6.07 11.18 -0.71
CA GLN A 174 -5.98 10.92 0.73
C GLN A 174 -5.85 12.20 1.54
N LYS A 175 -4.99 13.12 1.11
CA LYS A 175 -4.84 14.44 1.75
C LYS A 175 -6.10 15.31 1.66
N GLU A 176 -6.98 15.02 0.71
CA GLU A 176 -8.26 15.72 0.59
C GLU A 176 -9.35 15.15 1.52
N ILE A 177 -9.40 13.82 1.70
CA ILE A 177 -10.51 13.15 2.41
C ILE A 177 -10.19 12.82 3.87
N HIS A 178 -8.92 12.72 4.24
CA HIS A 178 -8.47 12.35 5.58
C HIS A 178 -7.91 13.56 6.33
N PRO A 179 -8.46 13.91 7.51
CA PRO A 179 -7.90 14.96 8.38
C PRO A 179 -6.55 14.60 8.98
N GLY A 180 -6.22 13.30 9.09
CA GLY A 180 -4.95 12.81 9.57
C GLY A 180 -4.49 11.57 8.80
N ILE A 181 -3.23 11.52 8.41
CA ILE A 181 -2.63 10.39 7.68
C ILE A 181 -1.34 10.01 8.36
N PHE A 182 -1.17 8.72 8.64
CA PHE A 182 0.05 8.18 9.21
C PHE A 182 0.40 6.84 8.56
N ALA A 183 1.66 6.46 8.61
CA ALA A 183 2.11 5.15 8.18
C ALA A 183 2.96 4.52 9.28
N VAL A 184 2.78 3.22 9.48
CA VAL A 184 3.65 2.38 10.29
C VAL A 184 4.03 1.20 9.40
N THR A 185 5.22 1.24 8.82
CA THR A 185 5.73 0.23 7.87
C THR A 185 6.52 -0.83 8.63
N ASP A 186 6.13 -2.09 8.45
CA ASP A 186 6.84 -3.22 9.04
C ASP A 186 8.04 -3.63 8.19
N GLY A 187 9.22 -3.56 8.80
CA GLY A 187 10.49 -4.06 8.29
C GLY A 187 11.10 -5.12 9.19
N THR A 188 10.31 -5.80 10.05
CA THR A 188 10.82 -6.94 10.81
C THR A 188 11.33 -8.03 9.88
N PHE A 189 10.53 -8.33 8.85
CA PHE A 189 10.95 -9.05 7.66
C PHE A 189 10.88 -8.13 6.43
N VAL A 190 11.94 -8.13 5.63
CA VAL A 190 12.04 -7.34 4.40
C VAL A 190 12.08 -8.27 3.20
N GLY A 191 11.20 -8.06 2.23
CA GLY A 191 11.08 -8.89 1.03
C GLY A 191 11.95 -8.40 -0.13
N ASP A 192 12.62 -9.32 -0.81
CA ASP A 192 13.52 -9.11 -1.95
C ASP A 192 13.18 -10.02 -3.14
N GLY A 193 13.50 -9.55 -4.34
CA GLY A 193 13.30 -10.25 -5.60
C GLY A 193 11.91 -10.02 -6.21
N PRO A 194 11.27 -11.06 -6.78
CA PRO A 194 10.02 -10.88 -7.54
C PRO A 194 8.79 -10.77 -6.62
N GLY A 195 8.65 -9.63 -5.94
CA GLY A 195 7.48 -9.33 -5.15
C GLY A 195 6.19 -9.16 -5.96
N PRO A 196 5.01 -9.17 -5.32
CA PRO A 196 4.83 -9.00 -3.87
C PRO A 196 4.63 -10.31 -3.08
N ARG A 197 4.81 -11.49 -3.69
CA ARG A 197 4.55 -12.82 -3.08
C ARG A 197 5.76 -13.73 -3.21
N ALA A 198 5.88 -14.70 -2.31
CA ALA A 198 6.94 -15.72 -2.32
C ALA A 198 8.35 -15.13 -2.54
N MET A 199 8.62 -14.00 -1.90
CA MET A 199 9.89 -13.27 -1.99
C MET A 199 10.96 -13.94 -1.14
N ARG A 200 12.23 -13.69 -1.46
CA ARG A 200 13.29 -13.95 -0.48
C ARG A 200 13.12 -12.94 0.64
N TRP A 201 13.12 -13.38 1.88
CA TRP A 201 12.93 -12.47 3.01
C TRP A 201 14.16 -12.43 3.89
N HIS A 202 14.41 -11.27 4.48
CA HIS A 202 15.53 -11.01 5.37
C HIS A 202 15.02 -10.45 6.68
N VAL A 203 15.54 -10.97 7.80
CA VAL A 203 15.25 -10.41 9.13
C VAL A 203 16.03 -9.12 9.29
N LYS A 204 15.32 -8.01 9.51
CA LYS A 204 15.91 -6.68 9.75
C LYS A 204 15.44 -6.04 11.04
N ASN A 205 14.30 -6.48 11.60
CA ASN A 205 13.81 -6.06 12.92
C ASN A 205 13.60 -4.55 13.07
N VAL A 206 13.13 -3.87 12.02
CA VAL A 206 12.84 -2.42 12.07
C VAL A 206 11.36 -2.12 11.88
N ILE A 207 10.90 -1.02 12.45
CA ILE A 207 9.58 -0.41 12.16
C ILE A 207 9.84 1.04 11.77
N LEU A 208 9.34 1.44 10.60
CA LEU A 208 9.35 2.84 10.18
C LEU A 208 7.98 3.45 10.45
N ALA A 209 7.94 4.68 10.95
CA ALA A 209 6.68 5.36 11.21
C ALA A 209 6.78 6.85 10.93
N GLY A 210 5.76 7.43 10.31
CA GLY A 210 5.72 8.85 9.99
C GLY A 210 4.41 9.30 9.36
N ALA A 211 4.15 10.61 9.44
CA ALA A 211 2.95 11.24 8.88
C ALA A 211 3.06 11.55 7.38
N ASP A 212 4.28 11.62 6.85
CA ASP A 212 4.55 11.81 5.42
C ASP A 212 4.83 10.47 4.74
N GLN A 213 3.92 10.03 3.88
CA GLN A 213 4.00 8.75 3.19
C GLN A 213 5.13 8.73 2.15
N VAL A 214 5.46 9.89 1.56
CA VAL A 214 6.59 10.02 0.63
C VAL A 214 7.90 9.84 1.40
N ALA A 215 8.03 10.48 2.56
CA ALA A 215 9.22 10.38 3.40
C ALA A 215 9.42 8.95 3.93
N VAL A 216 8.35 8.31 4.41
CA VAL A 216 8.41 6.92 4.88
C VAL A 216 8.84 5.96 3.76
N ASP A 217 8.31 6.14 2.55
CA ASP A 217 8.69 5.31 1.40
C ASP A 217 10.11 5.63 0.89
N ALA A 218 10.56 6.88 0.98
CA ALA A 218 11.93 7.29 0.66
C ALA A 218 12.96 6.70 1.63
N VAL A 219 12.71 6.78 2.92
CA VAL A 219 13.54 6.12 3.96
C VAL A 219 13.58 4.61 3.72
N SER A 220 12.42 4.00 3.43
CA SER A 220 12.34 2.57 3.11
C SER A 220 13.19 2.22 1.88
N ALA A 221 13.11 3.02 0.81
CA ALA A 221 13.89 2.82 -0.41
C ALA A 221 15.39 2.89 -0.11
N LYS A 222 15.84 3.92 0.61
CA LYS A 222 17.23 4.12 0.99
C LYS A 222 17.79 2.93 1.77
N MET A 223 17.08 2.48 2.81
CA MET A 223 17.51 1.34 3.62
C MET A 223 17.59 0.04 2.82
N MET A 224 16.68 -0.16 1.86
CA MET A 224 16.72 -1.31 0.95
C MET A 224 17.85 -1.24 -0.09
N GLY A 225 18.56 -0.12 -0.20
CA GLY A 225 19.67 0.07 -1.13
C GLY A 225 19.29 0.71 -2.47
N PHE A 226 18.13 1.38 -2.53
CA PHE A 226 17.69 2.14 -3.71
C PHE A 226 17.88 3.63 -3.48
N ASP A 227 18.15 4.36 -4.56
CA ASP A 227 18.03 5.81 -4.57
C ASP A 227 16.53 6.20 -4.57
N PRO A 228 16.00 6.87 -3.52
CA PRO A 228 14.60 7.26 -3.45
C PRO A 228 14.12 8.06 -4.65
N MET A 229 14.95 8.98 -5.16
CA MET A 229 14.58 9.88 -6.25
C MET A 229 14.64 9.21 -7.63
N SER A 230 15.31 8.07 -7.74
CA SER A 230 15.20 7.20 -8.92
C SER A 230 13.83 6.51 -9.02
N ILE A 231 13.08 6.41 -7.91
CA ILE A 231 11.77 5.77 -7.86
C ILE A 231 10.70 6.80 -8.25
N LYS A 232 10.15 6.61 -9.46
CA LYS A 232 9.27 7.59 -10.12
C LYS A 232 8.10 8.10 -9.26
N PHE A 233 7.46 7.26 -8.44
CA PHE A 233 6.31 7.73 -7.65
C PHE A 233 6.73 8.60 -6.45
N ILE A 234 7.90 8.33 -5.84
CA ILE A 234 8.48 9.15 -4.78
C ILE A 234 8.88 10.50 -5.37
N ARG A 235 9.63 10.48 -6.47
CA ARG A 235 10.07 11.70 -7.17
C ARG A 235 8.89 12.59 -7.59
N LEU A 236 7.88 12.01 -8.24
CA LEU A 236 6.70 12.77 -8.68
C LEU A 236 5.94 13.41 -7.49
N ALA A 237 5.76 12.66 -6.40
CA ALA A 237 5.07 13.20 -5.22
C ALA A 237 5.88 14.32 -4.54
N HIS A 238 7.20 14.20 -4.51
CA HIS A 238 8.10 15.24 -4.03
C HIS A 238 8.05 16.49 -4.91
N GLU A 239 8.19 16.34 -6.24
CA GLU A 239 8.12 17.44 -7.21
C GLU A 239 6.77 18.19 -7.15
N MET A 240 5.69 17.51 -6.76
CA MET A 240 4.36 18.10 -6.57
C MET A 240 4.13 18.70 -5.17
N GLY A 241 5.11 18.63 -4.26
CA GLY A 241 5.00 19.14 -2.90
C GLY A 241 4.03 18.35 -2.02
N LEU A 242 3.76 17.08 -2.36
CA LEU A 242 2.90 16.21 -1.55
C LEU A 242 3.64 15.59 -0.35
N GLY A 243 4.97 15.60 -0.38
CA GLY A 243 5.81 15.13 0.73
C GLY A 243 7.30 15.20 0.39
N ALA A 244 8.16 14.83 1.33
CA ALA A 244 9.61 14.83 1.17
C ALA A 244 10.12 13.51 0.59
N GLY A 245 10.77 13.55 -0.58
CA GLY A 245 11.43 12.39 -1.20
C GLY A 245 12.95 12.40 -1.05
N GLU A 246 13.54 13.59 -0.84
CA GLU A 246 14.97 13.78 -0.65
C GLU A 246 15.36 13.52 0.80
N MET A 247 16.39 12.70 1.03
CA MET A 247 16.78 12.30 2.40
C MET A 247 17.19 13.47 3.29
N GLN A 248 17.72 14.55 2.70
CA GLN A 248 18.12 15.76 3.43
C GLN A 248 16.93 16.57 3.97
N ASP A 249 15.73 16.36 3.42
CA ASP A 249 14.50 17.03 3.84
C ASP A 249 13.73 16.20 4.88
N ILE A 250 14.25 15.03 5.26
CA ILE A 250 13.60 14.08 6.16
C ILE A 250 14.35 14.02 7.49
N GLU A 251 13.67 14.37 8.58
CA GLU A 251 14.20 14.20 9.93
C GLU A 251 14.00 12.76 10.42
N ILE A 252 15.08 12.14 10.88
CA ILE A 252 15.06 10.78 11.45
C ILE A 252 15.30 10.89 12.95
N VAL A 253 14.23 10.66 13.71
CA VAL A 253 14.18 10.77 15.18
C VAL A 253 14.44 9.45 15.91
N GLY A 254 14.67 8.36 15.16
CA GLY A 254 14.88 7.01 15.67
C GLY A 254 16.34 6.56 15.61
N GLU A 255 16.55 5.29 15.28
CA GLU A 255 17.89 4.74 15.04
C GLU A 255 18.56 5.44 13.85
N ASP A 256 19.88 5.64 13.95
CA ASP A 256 20.67 6.17 12.83
C ASP A 256 20.74 5.14 11.70
N ILE A 257 20.34 5.57 10.51
CA ILE A 257 20.31 4.74 9.31
C ILE A 257 21.38 5.11 8.28
N SER A 258 22.30 6.01 8.60
CA SER A 258 23.28 6.58 7.66
C SER A 258 24.12 5.50 6.98
N ASP A 259 24.47 4.44 7.72
CA ASP A 259 25.25 3.29 7.24
C ASP A 259 24.38 2.11 6.75
N ILE A 260 23.05 2.28 6.70
CA ILE A 260 22.13 1.23 6.27
C ILE A 260 21.97 1.26 4.75
N ASP A 261 22.48 0.20 4.13
CA ASP A 261 22.21 -0.16 2.73
C ASP A 261 22.18 -1.69 2.63
N TRP A 262 20.99 -2.25 2.49
CA TRP A 262 20.81 -3.69 2.42
C TRP A 262 21.05 -4.30 1.04
N LYS A 263 21.33 -3.49 0.02
CA LYS A 263 21.65 -3.93 -1.35
C LYS A 263 20.69 -4.97 -1.90
N MET A 264 19.39 -4.72 -1.73
CA MET A 264 18.35 -5.62 -2.23
C MET A 264 18.43 -5.73 -3.76
N GLY A 265 18.19 -6.93 -4.30
CA GLY A 265 18.32 -7.23 -5.74
C GLY A 265 17.32 -6.48 -6.63
N GLY A 266 16.29 -5.87 -6.02
CA GLY A 266 15.30 -5.05 -6.72
C GLY A 266 14.23 -5.88 -7.42
N ALA A 267 13.62 -5.29 -8.45
CA ALA A 267 12.52 -5.88 -9.21
C ALA A 267 13.00 -6.99 -10.16
N GLU A 268 13.39 -8.14 -9.61
CA GLU A 268 13.63 -9.34 -10.39
C GLU A 268 12.36 -9.78 -11.12
N ASN A 269 12.49 -10.13 -12.40
CA ASN A 269 11.34 -10.49 -13.22
C ASN A 269 11.12 -12.02 -13.25
N THR A 270 9.95 -12.48 -12.79
CA THR A 270 9.42 -13.82 -13.08
C THR A 270 8.89 -13.92 -14.51
N PHE A 271 8.68 -15.14 -15.02
CA PHE A 271 8.05 -15.36 -16.33
C PHE A 271 6.69 -14.64 -16.47
N ALA A 272 5.84 -14.73 -15.44
CA ALA A 272 4.56 -14.02 -15.41
C ALA A 272 4.73 -12.50 -15.46
N SER A 273 5.66 -11.94 -14.69
CA SER A 273 5.92 -10.48 -14.70
C SER A 273 6.52 -10.00 -16.02
N LYS A 274 7.32 -10.82 -16.73
CA LYS A 274 7.80 -10.51 -18.09
C LYS A 274 6.63 -10.41 -19.06
N GLY A 275 5.69 -11.36 -19.01
CA GLY A 275 4.46 -11.33 -19.81
C GLY A 275 3.63 -10.07 -19.54
N GLN A 276 3.41 -9.72 -18.26
CA GLN A 276 2.70 -8.50 -17.88
C GLN A 276 3.43 -7.24 -18.34
N LYS A 277 4.77 -7.19 -18.25
CA LYS A 277 5.56 -6.06 -18.74
C LYS A 277 5.45 -5.88 -20.26
N LEU A 278 5.39 -6.97 -21.03
CA LEU A 278 5.17 -6.91 -22.47
C LEU A 278 3.81 -6.29 -22.83
N ILE A 279 2.79 -6.55 -22.02
CA ILE A 279 1.42 -6.02 -22.19
C ILE A 279 1.36 -4.56 -21.75
N TYR A 280 1.85 -4.22 -20.54
CA TYR A 280 1.66 -2.88 -19.98
C TYR A 280 2.64 -1.83 -20.51
N TRP A 281 3.88 -2.22 -20.82
CA TRP A 281 4.95 -1.29 -21.24
C TRP A 281 5.74 -1.76 -22.45
N GLY A 282 5.39 -2.91 -23.03
CA GLY A 282 6.12 -3.51 -24.14
C GLY A 282 5.36 -3.49 -25.46
N PRO A 283 5.78 -4.32 -26.45
CA PRO A 283 5.26 -4.29 -27.81
C PRO A 283 3.79 -4.70 -27.91
N LEU A 284 3.21 -5.32 -26.87
CA LEU A 284 1.81 -5.71 -26.84
C LEU A 284 0.90 -4.61 -26.27
N LYS A 285 1.46 -3.47 -25.85
CA LYS A 285 0.69 -2.31 -25.38
C LYS A 285 -0.39 -1.82 -26.35
N PRO A 286 -0.18 -1.76 -27.68
CA PRO A 286 -1.23 -1.31 -28.61
C PRO A 286 -2.49 -2.21 -28.64
N ILE A 287 -2.41 -3.43 -28.12
CA ILE A 287 -3.52 -4.39 -28.05
C ILE A 287 -3.91 -4.74 -26.60
N ASP A 288 -3.43 -3.97 -25.62
CA ASP A 288 -3.70 -4.19 -24.20
C ASP A 288 -5.21 -4.20 -23.89
N ASN A 289 -5.97 -3.31 -24.51
CA ASN A 289 -7.42 -3.24 -24.39
C ASN A 289 -8.09 -4.55 -24.79
N LEU A 290 -7.61 -5.25 -25.82
CA LEU A 290 -8.13 -6.54 -26.26
C LEU A 290 -7.68 -7.68 -25.34
N LEU A 291 -6.43 -7.64 -24.86
CA LEU A 291 -5.87 -8.67 -23.98
C LEU A 291 -6.44 -8.61 -22.56
N LEU A 292 -6.73 -7.40 -22.06
CA LEU A 292 -7.27 -7.15 -20.73
C LEU A 292 -8.81 -7.22 -20.68
N SER A 293 -9.50 -7.07 -21.82
CA SER A 293 -10.97 -7.20 -21.92
C SER A 293 -11.47 -8.57 -22.39
N SER A 294 -10.60 -9.43 -22.93
CA SER A 294 -10.99 -10.77 -23.42
C SER A 294 -10.96 -11.84 -22.32
N HIS A 295 -11.65 -12.97 -22.56
CA HIS A 295 -11.65 -14.15 -21.69
C HIS A 295 -10.23 -14.75 -21.48
N ILE A 296 -9.23 -14.28 -22.23
CA ILE A 296 -7.81 -14.64 -22.06
C ILE A 296 -7.21 -13.96 -20.81
N ALA A 297 -7.69 -12.80 -20.38
CA ALA A 297 -7.31 -12.22 -19.09
C ALA A 297 -7.66 -13.16 -17.92
N GLN A 298 -8.77 -13.90 -18.03
CA GLN A 298 -9.18 -14.92 -17.06
C GLN A 298 -8.26 -16.15 -17.08
N SER A 299 -7.69 -16.55 -18.23
CA SER A 299 -6.74 -17.66 -18.26
C SER A 299 -5.35 -17.28 -17.72
N TYR A 300 -4.93 -16.02 -17.82
CA TYR A 300 -3.77 -15.51 -17.07
C TYR A 300 -4.02 -15.50 -15.55
N LEU A 301 -5.25 -15.22 -15.12
CA LEU A 301 -5.65 -15.35 -13.71
C LEU A 301 -5.58 -16.80 -13.23
N VAL A 302 -6.00 -17.77 -14.05
CA VAL A 302 -5.84 -19.22 -13.77
C VAL A 302 -4.36 -19.63 -13.70
N GLY A 303 -3.52 -19.14 -14.62
CA GLY A 303 -2.07 -19.39 -14.60
C GLY A 303 -1.36 -18.77 -13.39
N SER A 304 -1.82 -17.61 -12.91
CA SER A 304 -1.41 -17.04 -11.63
C SER A 304 -1.89 -17.89 -10.45
N HIS A 305 -3.09 -18.46 -10.51
CA HIS A 305 -3.61 -19.31 -9.44
C HIS A 305 -2.79 -20.60 -9.30
N LEU A 306 -2.46 -21.24 -10.43
CA LEU A 306 -1.68 -22.50 -10.48
C LEU A 306 -0.21 -22.33 -10.03
N ASN A 307 0.44 -21.20 -10.38
CA ASN A 307 1.80 -20.90 -9.94
C ASN A 307 1.90 -20.46 -8.46
N HIS A 308 0.76 -20.23 -7.79
CA HIS A 308 0.70 -19.77 -6.39
C HIS A 308 -0.01 -20.76 -5.47
N THR A 309 -0.31 -21.98 -5.94
CA THR A 309 -0.92 -23.06 -5.14
C THR A 309 -0.03 -24.30 -5.01
N THR A 310 1.24 -24.21 -5.43
CA THR A 310 2.28 -25.22 -5.20
C THR A 310 3.37 -24.69 -4.30
#